data_AF-A0A965YKF6-F1
#
_entry.id   AF-A0A965YKF6-F1
#
_cell.length_a   1.000
_cell.length_b   1.000
_cell.length_c   1.000
_cell.angle_alpha   90.00
_cell.angle_beta   90.00
_cell.angle_gamma   90.00
#
_symmetry.space_group_name_H-M   'P 1'
#
loop_
_entity.id
_entity.type
_entity.pdbx_description
1 polymer ?
#
loop_
_entity_poly.entity_id
_entity_poly.type
_entity_poly.pdbx_seq_one_letter_code
_entity_poly.pdbx_strand_id
1 'polypeptide(L)'
;MARGNYSKEINKSTQVLVKFRKDKNLFDNEKEILGLMQDRQQLYWLQVHQVLEDKKTEDSENEIQQRVKELVIYDLPICEIKIKNFQRMLDIYTKQKNDTQLNLCYQYLQSWLDLYEKDYALVAFRSLEHYARFWEWDFRDKDKVFKYSIDPMNDGGYTGVSKPFLYYFNQMVLKKKIKVITKQMMTGGGKTVSDMIAITWLYGIDQDNDVLKVLGNPTLVLNTTKGIVDTMTKKRYAMVFPKFQKYFADDIDPKTMFSICRIKDGELTLADSNKTLNLKVISKDTSIDGIRVRYLFLDDVCRSKDANNIKQHDTDIANFWNSWWKRNYNTDDFYIVAGGTAYSIYDILSTLKRYYSKGKVKKSPINKYTTMSLDESSVFISIPKLDPDTDESTYPQKFPTKDACAIRDRDYRMFMAMEQQQPLEPENSPFYWTNLKTYETIPEERSDSCWASIDPARIGFDNVAMSIFVKCGDFHFLKDVIYRNVPMEKVHNLIVDKIKQHHITKLLIERNTDTSLKVLLSNLLDAENIHYCEIIEIFSYIKKEERIYNTENSIKYDCFFPCENLYPRSSEMGKFMLDMISYRYDGKNEHDDSIDCVSLYVGEFIKNKEKKVKAKLLYI
;
A
#
# COMPACT_ATOMS: atom_id res chain seq x y z
N MET A 1 -39.10 21.25 16.33
CA MET A 1 -38.14 22.35 16.58
C MET A 1 -37.40 22.61 15.29
N ALA A 2 -37.32 23.86 14.83
CA ALA A 2 -36.54 24.19 13.64
C ALA A 2 -35.10 23.68 13.80
N ARG A 3 -34.62 22.87 12.86
CA ARG A 3 -33.24 22.36 12.86
C ARG A 3 -32.29 23.53 12.66
N GLY A 4 -31.85 24.16 13.74
CA GLY A 4 -30.93 25.30 13.72
C GLY A 4 -29.59 24.90 13.13
N ASN A 5 -28.91 25.84 12.47
CA ASN A 5 -27.51 25.67 12.06
C ASN A 5 -26.61 26.02 13.25
N TYR A 6 -25.80 25.07 13.73
CA TYR A 6 -24.96 25.21 14.93
C TYR A 6 -23.50 25.55 14.63
N SER A 7 -23.15 25.78 13.35
CA SER A 7 -21.77 26.03 12.95
C SER A 7 -21.16 27.29 13.57
N LYS A 8 -21.98 28.32 13.87
CA LYS A 8 -21.52 29.54 14.53
C LYS A 8 -21.16 29.28 15.99
N GLU A 9 -21.99 28.51 16.69
CA GLU A 9 -21.83 28.11 18.08
C GLU A 9 -20.63 27.18 18.25
N ILE A 10 -20.42 26.25 17.32
CA ILE A 10 -19.21 25.41 17.25
C ILE A 10 -17.96 26.28 17.11
N ASN A 11 -17.95 27.21 16.16
CA ASN A 11 -16.79 28.08 15.94
C ASN A 11 -16.48 28.96 17.17
N LYS A 12 -17.52 29.50 17.84
CA LYS A 12 -17.36 30.25 19.10
C LYS A 12 -16.79 29.38 20.21
N SER A 13 -17.34 28.19 20.42
CA SER A 13 -16.85 27.29 21.48
C SER A 13 -15.41 26.85 21.21
N THR A 14 -14.99 26.72 19.94
CA THR A 14 -13.59 26.44 19.59
C THR A 14 -12.66 27.58 20.00
N GLN A 15 -13.07 28.84 19.81
CA GLN A 15 -12.30 30.00 20.29
C GLN A 15 -12.17 30.01 21.82
N VAL A 16 -13.24 29.66 22.53
CA VAL A 16 -13.23 29.52 24.00
C VAL A 16 -12.28 28.40 24.42
N LEU A 17 -12.36 27.22 23.78
CA LEU A 17 -11.48 26.09 24.06
C LEU A 17 -10.00 26.43 23.86
N VAL A 18 -9.66 27.17 22.80
CA VAL A 18 -8.29 27.66 22.57
C VAL A 18 -7.82 28.58 23.70
N LYS A 19 -8.71 29.40 24.27
CA LYS A 19 -8.40 30.25 25.42
C LYS A 19 -8.16 29.41 26.68
N PHE A 20 -9.01 28.41 26.94
CA PHE A 20 -8.84 27.45 28.03
C PHE A 20 -7.48 26.74 27.95
N ARG A 21 -7.08 26.27 26.77
CA ARG A 21 -5.78 25.59 26.58
C ARG A 21 -4.56 26.47 26.88
N LYS A 22 -4.70 27.80 26.80
CA LYS A 22 -3.62 28.75 27.09
C LYS A 22 -3.59 29.21 28.54
N ASP A 23 -4.70 29.07 29.26
CA ASP A 23 -4.83 29.45 30.67
C ASP A 23 -4.85 28.19 31.53
N LYS A 24 -3.75 27.95 32.25
CA LYS A 24 -3.60 26.77 33.09
C LYS A 24 -4.69 26.66 34.17
N ASN A 25 -5.14 27.77 34.74
CA ASN A 25 -6.16 27.74 35.79
C ASN A 25 -7.50 27.28 35.26
N LEU A 26 -7.87 27.73 34.06
CA LEU A 26 -9.09 27.29 33.38
C LEU A 26 -8.98 25.84 32.90
N PHE A 27 -7.82 25.44 32.37
CA PHE A 27 -7.61 24.06 31.92
C PHE A 27 -7.63 23.06 33.08
N ASP A 28 -7.11 23.43 34.25
CA ASP A 28 -7.09 22.57 35.45
C ASP A 28 -8.44 22.60 36.21
N ASN A 29 -9.34 23.52 35.91
CA ASN A 29 -10.70 23.54 36.45
C ASN A 29 -11.60 22.52 35.73
N GLU A 30 -11.64 21.30 36.27
CA GLU A 30 -12.31 20.15 35.64
C GLU A 30 -13.80 20.35 35.38
N LYS A 31 -14.51 21.06 36.27
CA LYS A 31 -15.94 21.32 36.09
C LYS A 31 -16.20 22.19 34.86
N GLU A 32 -15.39 23.23 34.67
CA GLU A 32 -15.57 24.18 33.56
C GLU A 32 -15.16 23.57 32.22
N ILE A 33 -13.98 22.93 32.16
CA ILE A 33 -13.50 22.33 30.91
C ILE A 33 -14.34 21.12 30.49
N LEU A 34 -14.76 20.25 31.41
CA LEU A 34 -15.64 19.13 31.09
C LEU A 34 -17.01 19.62 30.60
N GLY A 35 -17.60 20.64 31.25
CA GLY A 35 -18.86 21.24 30.83
C GLY A 35 -18.78 21.82 29.42
N LEU A 36 -17.73 22.61 29.12
CA LEU A 36 -17.50 23.13 27.78
C LEU A 36 -17.38 22.01 26.74
N MET A 37 -16.67 20.94 27.06
CA MET A 37 -16.46 19.82 26.13
C MET A 37 -17.74 19.01 25.90
N GLN A 38 -18.58 18.83 26.93
CA GLN A 38 -19.89 18.18 26.80
C GLN A 38 -20.84 18.99 25.91
N ASP A 39 -20.91 20.32 26.11
CA ASP A 39 -21.71 21.21 25.27
C ASP A 39 -21.23 21.16 23.81
N ARG A 40 -19.90 21.16 23.61
CA ARG A 40 -19.29 21.00 22.28
C ARG A 40 -19.70 19.70 21.62
N GLN A 41 -19.56 18.57 22.30
CA GLN A 41 -19.95 17.26 21.78
C GLN A 41 -21.40 17.25 21.32
N GLN A 42 -22.31 17.84 22.10
CA GLN A 42 -23.72 17.95 21.74
C GLN A 42 -23.93 18.82 20.49
N LEU A 43 -23.26 19.98 20.39
CA LEU A 43 -23.33 20.86 19.22
C LEU A 43 -22.82 20.17 17.95
N TYR A 44 -21.67 19.49 18.02
CA TYR A 44 -21.13 18.71 16.90
C TYR A 44 -22.10 17.61 16.48
N TRP A 45 -22.66 16.86 17.43
CA TRP A 45 -23.61 15.80 17.14
C TRP A 45 -24.87 16.31 16.44
N LEU A 46 -25.47 17.41 16.94
CA LEU A 46 -26.65 18.03 16.34
C LEU A 46 -26.36 18.53 14.92
N GLN A 47 -25.22 19.22 14.72
CA GLN A 47 -24.85 19.72 13.40
C GLN A 47 -24.63 18.59 12.41
N VAL A 48 -23.86 17.57 12.78
CA VAL A 48 -23.54 16.47 11.87
C VAL A 48 -24.77 15.62 11.55
N HIS A 49 -25.46 15.10 12.56
CA HIS A 49 -26.50 14.08 12.35
C HIS A 49 -27.89 14.65 12.11
N GLN A 50 -28.24 15.80 12.70
CA GLN A 50 -29.60 16.36 12.52
C GLN A 50 -29.67 17.41 11.41
N VAL A 51 -28.58 18.14 11.14
CA VAL A 51 -28.59 19.27 10.19
C VAL A 51 -27.96 18.90 8.86
N LEU A 52 -26.80 18.24 8.86
CA LEU A 52 -26.00 18.02 7.64
C LEU A 52 -26.29 16.68 6.96
N GLU A 53 -26.35 15.57 7.71
CA GLU A 53 -26.47 14.21 7.16
C GLU A 53 -27.66 14.06 6.18
N ASP A 54 -28.82 14.58 6.53
CA ASP A 54 -30.04 14.47 5.72
C ASP A 54 -29.98 15.25 4.39
N LYS A 55 -29.08 16.23 4.25
CA LYS A 55 -28.99 17.07 3.04
C LYS A 55 -28.37 16.35 1.84
N LYS A 56 -27.43 15.43 2.09
CA LYS A 56 -26.73 14.64 1.06
C LYS A 56 -26.14 15.47 -0.11
N THR A 57 -25.70 16.71 0.15
CA THR A 57 -25.03 17.57 -0.84
C THR A 57 -23.51 17.56 -0.64
N GLU A 58 -22.76 17.93 -1.69
CA GLU A 58 -21.30 18.04 -1.61
C GLU A 58 -20.85 19.04 -0.51
N ASP A 59 -21.53 20.18 -0.39
CA ASP A 59 -21.25 21.18 0.66
C ASP A 59 -21.48 20.60 2.06
N SER A 60 -22.59 19.89 2.27
CA SER A 60 -22.88 19.27 3.56
C SER A 60 -21.84 18.21 3.93
N GLU A 61 -21.39 17.42 2.95
CA GLU A 61 -20.38 16.39 3.16
C GLU A 61 -18.99 17.00 3.43
N ASN A 62 -18.64 18.09 2.74
CA ASN A 62 -17.42 18.84 3.02
C ASN A 62 -17.42 19.45 4.43
N GLU A 63 -18.57 19.97 4.88
CA GLU A 63 -18.72 20.49 6.23
C GLU A 63 -18.60 19.38 7.27
N ILE A 64 -19.25 18.22 7.09
CA ILE A 64 -19.10 17.07 8.01
C ILE A 64 -17.64 16.66 8.13
N GLN A 65 -16.92 16.53 7.02
CA GLN A 65 -15.49 16.19 7.03
C GLN A 65 -14.64 17.22 7.77
N GLN A 66 -14.95 18.50 7.62
CA GLN A 66 -14.29 19.57 8.35
C GLN A 66 -14.57 19.48 9.86
N ARG A 67 -15.81 19.21 10.28
CA ARG A 67 -16.18 19.04 11.70
C ARG A 67 -15.52 17.83 12.33
N VAL A 68 -15.48 16.71 11.62
CA VAL A 68 -14.76 15.50 12.05
C VAL A 68 -13.26 15.79 12.22
N LYS A 69 -12.65 16.54 11.30
CA LYS A 69 -11.24 16.93 11.41
C LYS A 69 -10.98 17.83 12.62
N GLU A 70 -11.88 18.76 12.93
CA GLU A 70 -11.77 19.61 14.12
C GLU A 70 -11.79 18.78 15.42
N LEU A 71 -12.71 17.80 15.54
CA LEU A 71 -12.75 16.90 16.70
C LEU A 71 -11.45 16.14 16.90
N VAL A 72 -10.83 15.65 15.81
CA VAL A 72 -9.52 14.96 15.86
C VAL A 72 -8.40 15.89 16.33
N ILE A 73 -8.41 17.17 15.93
CA ILE A 73 -7.34 18.13 16.25
C ILE A 73 -7.49 18.71 17.66
N TYR A 74 -8.73 18.97 18.09
CA TYR A 74 -9.00 19.75 19.30
C TYR A 74 -9.53 18.88 20.43
N ASP A 75 -10.57 18.08 20.19
CA ASP A 75 -11.39 17.51 21.27
C ASP A 75 -10.84 16.15 21.74
N LEU A 76 -10.57 15.22 20.81
CA LEU A 76 -10.00 13.91 21.16
C LEU A 76 -8.68 14.02 21.95
N PRO A 77 -7.69 14.86 21.58
CA PRO A 77 -6.45 14.97 22.34
C PRO A 77 -6.64 15.50 23.76
N ILE A 78 -7.63 16.37 24.00
CA ILE A 78 -7.94 16.86 25.35
C ILE A 78 -8.51 15.72 26.19
N CYS A 79 -9.47 14.98 25.64
CA CYS A 79 -10.03 13.80 26.30
C CYS A 79 -8.93 12.78 26.65
N GLU A 80 -8.02 12.46 25.72
CA GLU A 80 -6.88 11.56 25.98
C GLU A 80 -5.97 12.04 27.12
N ILE A 81 -5.61 13.34 27.11
CA ILE A 81 -4.79 13.94 28.17
C ILE A 81 -5.50 13.83 29.52
N LYS A 82 -6.79 14.16 29.58
CA LYS A 82 -7.59 14.11 30.81
C LYS A 82 -7.74 12.69 31.33
N ILE A 83 -8.12 11.74 30.47
CA ILE A 83 -8.21 10.31 30.83
C ILE A 83 -6.89 9.80 31.41
N LYS A 84 -5.77 10.07 30.74
CA LYS A 84 -4.44 9.64 31.21
C LYS A 84 -4.08 10.25 32.57
N ASN A 85 -4.40 11.52 32.78
CA ASN A 85 -4.17 12.20 34.05
C ASN A 85 -5.01 11.58 35.18
N PHE A 86 -6.31 11.35 34.94
CA PHE A 86 -7.19 10.72 35.92
C PHE A 86 -6.80 9.27 36.22
N GLN A 87 -6.40 8.48 35.21
CA GLN A 87 -5.87 7.13 35.44
C GLN A 87 -4.64 7.15 36.36
N ARG A 88 -3.72 8.11 36.16
CA ARG A 88 -2.55 8.28 37.04
C ARG A 88 -2.94 8.71 38.46
N MET A 89 -3.92 9.61 38.59
CA MET A 89 -4.41 10.06 39.90
C MET A 89 -5.12 8.93 40.65
N LEU A 90 -5.82 8.05 39.94
CA LEU A 90 -6.47 6.88 40.49
C LEU A 90 -5.46 5.98 41.21
N ASP A 91 -4.35 5.64 40.56
CA ASP A 91 -3.26 4.86 41.16
C ASP A 91 -2.69 5.51 42.42
N ILE A 92 -2.59 6.84 42.44
CA ILE A 92 -2.08 7.61 43.59
C ILE A 92 -3.08 7.55 44.75
N TYR A 93 -4.35 7.86 44.50
CA TYR A 93 -5.39 7.88 45.55
C TYR A 93 -5.69 6.49 46.10
N THR A 94 -5.60 5.44 45.27
CA THR A 94 -5.66 4.05 45.73
C THR A 94 -4.54 3.74 46.71
N LYS A 95 -3.29 4.13 46.41
CA LYS A 95 -2.14 3.93 47.32
C LYS A 95 -2.27 4.74 48.61
N GLN A 96 -2.85 5.93 48.53
CA GLN A 96 -3.07 6.82 49.68
C GLN A 96 -4.27 6.43 50.54
N LYS A 97 -5.12 5.48 50.11
CA LYS A 97 -6.38 5.10 50.77
C LYS A 97 -7.30 6.31 51.05
N ASN A 98 -7.38 7.24 50.09
CA ASN A 98 -8.23 8.42 50.18
C ASN A 98 -9.53 8.19 49.40
N ASP A 99 -10.53 7.59 50.05
CA ASP A 99 -11.77 7.17 49.41
C ASP A 99 -12.58 8.33 48.79
N THR A 100 -12.53 9.52 49.40
CA THR A 100 -13.23 10.70 48.88
C THR A 100 -12.63 11.17 47.55
N GLN A 101 -11.30 11.34 47.48
CA GLN A 101 -10.62 11.73 46.24
C GLN A 101 -10.68 10.63 45.19
N LEU A 102 -10.62 9.37 45.62
CA LEU A 102 -10.75 8.21 44.75
C LEU A 102 -12.12 8.21 44.05
N ASN A 103 -13.22 8.36 44.80
CA ASN A 103 -14.57 8.41 44.24
C ASN A 103 -14.76 9.57 43.25
N LEU A 104 -14.28 10.76 43.59
CA LEU A 104 -14.34 11.93 42.70
C LEU A 104 -13.53 11.72 41.42
N CYS A 105 -12.33 11.13 41.56
CA CYS A 105 -11.47 10.75 40.43
C CYS A 105 -12.17 9.75 39.50
N TYR A 106 -12.86 8.74 40.04
CA TYR A 106 -13.65 7.79 39.26
C TYR A 106 -14.78 8.47 38.49
N GLN A 107 -15.52 9.39 39.11
CA GLN A 107 -16.63 10.10 38.46
C GLN A 107 -16.16 10.93 37.26
N TYR A 108 -15.07 11.68 37.42
CA TYR A 108 -14.49 12.45 36.32
C TYR A 108 -13.91 11.55 35.24
N LEU A 109 -13.18 10.49 35.63
CA LEU A 109 -12.64 9.53 34.66
C LEU A 109 -13.74 8.92 33.81
N GLN A 110 -14.85 8.48 34.41
CA GLN A 110 -15.99 7.94 33.68
C GLN A 110 -16.60 8.98 32.74
N SER A 111 -16.79 10.22 33.20
CA SER A 111 -17.35 11.29 32.39
C SER A 111 -16.47 11.61 31.16
N TRP A 112 -15.15 11.60 31.33
CA TRP A 112 -14.20 11.80 30.24
C TRP A 112 -14.15 10.61 29.29
N LEU A 113 -14.25 9.38 29.79
CA LEU A 113 -14.34 8.17 28.95
C LEU A 113 -15.62 8.18 28.10
N ASP A 114 -16.77 8.51 28.70
CA ASP A 114 -18.06 8.60 27.99
C ASP A 114 -18.04 9.68 26.92
N LEU A 115 -17.45 10.84 27.23
CA LEU A 115 -17.28 11.93 26.27
C LEU A 115 -16.35 11.52 25.12
N TYR A 116 -15.20 10.91 25.44
CA TYR A 116 -14.26 10.40 24.44
C TYR A 116 -14.91 9.38 23.51
N GLU A 117 -15.70 8.44 24.05
CA GLU A 117 -16.39 7.45 23.23
C GLU A 117 -17.38 8.09 22.24
N LYS A 118 -18.13 9.11 22.69
CA LYS A 118 -19.08 9.86 21.85
C LYS A 118 -18.40 10.67 20.75
N ASP A 119 -17.34 11.40 21.08
CA ASP A 119 -16.56 12.16 20.09
C ASP A 119 -15.87 11.21 19.10
N TYR A 120 -15.35 10.08 19.57
CA TYR A 120 -14.73 9.09 18.71
C TYR A 120 -15.73 8.44 17.75
N ALA A 121 -16.96 8.18 18.20
CA ALA A 121 -18.05 7.71 17.34
C ALA A 121 -18.41 8.75 16.25
N LEU A 122 -18.47 10.04 16.60
CA LEU A 122 -18.67 11.13 15.64
C LEU A 122 -17.55 11.18 14.58
N VAL A 123 -16.30 10.96 14.98
CA VAL A 123 -15.18 10.91 14.03
C VAL A 123 -15.26 9.68 13.13
N ALA A 124 -15.59 8.51 13.69
CA ALA A 124 -15.76 7.26 12.96
C ALA A 124 -16.84 7.33 11.87
N PHE A 125 -17.82 8.23 12.00
CA PHE A 125 -18.90 8.43 11.03
C PHE A 125 -18.41 8.83 9.62
N ARG A 126 -17.26 9.51 9.51
CA ARG A 126 -16.62 9.86 8.21
C ARG A 126 -15.15 9.46 8.11
N SER A 127 -14.66 8.68 9.07
CA SER A 127 -13.31 8.13 9.03
C SER A 127 -13.35 6.61 9.22
N LEU A 128 -13.20 5.89 8.10
CA LEU A 128 -13.09 4.44 8.12
C LEU A 128 -11.96 3.93 9.04
N GLU A 129 -10.86 4.67 9.14
CA GLU A 129 -9.76 4.35 10.05
C GLU A 129 -10.17 4.37 11.52
N HIS A 130 -10.88 5.42 11.94
CA HIS A 130 -11.40 5.52 13.30
C HIS A 130 -12.48 4.47 13.53
N TYR A 131 -13.38 4.23 12.57
CA TYR A 131 -14.37 3.17 12.66
C TYR A 131 -13.74 1.77 12.85
N ALA A 132 -12.66 1.47 12.13
CA ALA A 132 -11.92 0.22 12.27
C ALA A 132 -11.33 0.04 13.69
N ARG A 133 -10.73 1.09 14.25
CA ARG A 133 -10.22 1.11 15.64
C ARG A 133 -11.33 1.04 16.68
N PHE A 134 -12.46 1.72 16.43
CA PHE A 134 -13.63 1.72 17.31
C PHE A 134 -14.26 0.32 17.43
N TRP A 135 -14.29 -0.41 16.31
CA TRP A 135 -14.82 -1.77 16.25
C TRP A 135 -14.05 -2.79 17.12
N GLU A 136 -12.73 -2.63 17.24
CA GLU A 136 -11.87 -3.52 18.02
C GLU A 136 -11.60 -3.01 19.44
N TRP A 137 -12.27 -1.95 19.90
CA TRP A 137 -11.92 -1.32 21.17
C TRP A 137 -12.09 -2.26 22.38
N ASP A 138 -13.14 -3.09 22.39
CA ASP A 138 -13.38 -4.13 23.43
C ASP A 138 -12.52 -5.38 23.27
N PHE A 139 -11.73 -5.47 22.20
CA PHE A 139 -10.91 -6.65 22.00
C PHE A 139 -9.75 -6.62 22.98
N ARG A 140 -9.36 -7.80 23.46
CA ARG A 140 -8.11 -7.93 24.20
C ARG A 140 -7.00 -7.38 23.32
N ASP A 141 -6.03 -6.73 23.93
CA ASP A 141 -5.03 -5.99 23.19
C ASP A 141 -4.29 -6.83 22.14
N LYS A 142 -3.97 -8.09 22.46
CA LYS A 142 -3.35 -9.06 21.54
C LYS A 142 -4.20 -9.47 20.32
N ASP A 143 -5.51 -9.27 20.40
CA ASP A 143 -6.47 -9.63 19.34
C ASP A 143 -6.78 -8.43 18.43
N LYS A 144 -6.29 -7.23 18.76
CA LYS A 144 -6.46 -6.02 17.93
C LYS A 144 -5.63 -6.13 16.66
N VAL A 145 -6.25 -5.80 15.53
CA VAL A 145 -5.63 -5.84 14.21
C VAL A 145 -5.21 -4.44 13.79
N PHE A 146 -6.12 -3.48 13.84
CA PHE A 146 -5.94 -2.15 13.26
C PHE A 146 -5.05 -1.25 14.12
N LYS A 147 -5.06 -1.42 15.44
CA LYS A 147 -4.13 -0.77 16.38
C LYS A 147 -2.69 -0.94 15.92
N TYR A 148 -2.33 -2.13 15.45
CA TYR A 148 -0.96 -2.48 15.10
C TYR A 148 -0.67 -2.46 13.60
N SER A 149 -1.69 -2.57 12.74
CA SER A 149 -1.49 -2.57 11.28
C SER A 149 -1.61 -1.19 10.64
N ILE A 150 -2.20 -0.19 11.30
CA ILE A 150 -2.36 1.16 10.74
C ILE A 150 -1.04 1.93 10.77
N ASP A 151 -0.35 1.96 11.91
CA ASP A 151 0.90 2.69 12.09
C ASP A 151 1.88 1.84 12.91
N PRO A 152 2.40 0.74 12.33
CA PRO A 152 3.25 -0.21 13.04
C PRO A 152 4.58 0.39 13.50
N MET A 153 5.08 1.43 12.82
CA MET A 153 6.40 2.03 13.05
C MET A 153 6.33 3.42 13.70
N ASN A 154 5.12 3.89 14.05
CA ASN A 154 4.86 5.26 14.55
C ASN A 154 5.38 6.36 13.60
N ASP A 155 5.24 6.15 12.30
CA ASP A 155 5.68 7.06 11.24
C ASP A 155 4.51 7.84 10.61
N GLY A 156 3.36 7.89 11.30
CA GLY A 156 2.13 8.48 10.79
C GLY A 156 1.37 7.55 9.85
N GLY A 157 1.75 6.26 9.78
CA GLY A 157 1.16 5.25 8.90
C GLY A 157 1.75 5.25 7.49
N TYR A 158 2.90 5.89 7.27
CA TYR A 158 3.56 5.91 5.97
C TYR A 158 4.03 4.50 5.56
N THR A 159 4.49 3.68 6.51
CA THR A 159 4.74 2.23 6.31
C THR A 159 3.58 1.35 6.81
N GLY A 160 2.40 1.93 7.02
CA GLY A 160 1.21 1.23 7.49
C GLY A 160 0.72 0.12 6.56
N VAL A 161 0.33 -1.01 7.13
CA VAL A 161 -0.18 -2.19 6.42
C VAL A 161 -1.65 -2.01 6.02
N SER A 162 -2.50 -1.55 6.94
CA SER A 162 -3.93 -1.30 6.66
C SER A 162 -4.23 0.15 6.32
N LYS A 163 -3.36 1.10 6.71
CA LYS A 163 -3.53 2.54 6.45
C LYS A 163 -3.91 2.88 5.00
N PRO A 164 -3.19 2.41 3.96
CA PRO A 164 -3.51 2.81 2.60
C PRO A 164 -4.91 2.38 2.17
N PHE A 165 -5.33 1.15 2.51
CA PHE A 165 -6.66 0.67 2.18
C PHE A 165 -7.75 1.51 2.87
N LEU A 166 -7.60 1.74 4.18
CA LEU A 166 -8.58 2.52 4.95
C LEU A 166 -8.69 3.96 4.41
N TYR A 167 -7.56 4.59 4.10
CA TYR A 167 -7.53 5.94 3.52
C TYR A 167 -8.21 5.99 2.15
N TYR A 168 -7.77 5.14 1.20
CA TYR A 168 -8.24 5.20 -0.18
C TYR A 168 -9.67 4.71 -0.35
N PHE A 169 -10.12 3.74 0.47
CA PHE A 169 -11.52 3.35 0.48
C PHE A 169 -12.41 4.46 1.05
N ASN A 170 -11.96 5.19 2.08
CA ASN A 170 -12.66 6.39 2.57
C ASN A 170 -12.82 7.44 1.46
N GLN A 171 -11.77 7.67 0.66
CA GLN A 171 -11.83 8.57 -0.50
C GLN A 171 -12.74 8.04 -1.62
N MET A 172 -12.70 6.73 -1.90
CA MET A 172 -13.57 6.07 -2.88
C MET A 172 -15.04 6.33 -2.56
N VAL A 173 -15.46 6.16 -1.30
CA VAL A 173 -16.87 6.32 -0.90
C VAL A 173 -17.28 7.79 -0.83
N LEU A 174 -16.47 8.65 -0.19
CA LEU A 174 -16.88 10.04 0.08
C LEU A 174 -16.63 11.00 -1.08
N LYS A 175 -15.60 10.75 -1.90
CA LYS A 175 -15.22 11.62 -3.03
C LYS A 175 -15.54 11.01 -4.39
N LYS A 176 -15.80 9.70 -4.47
CA LYS A 176 -16.20 8.98 -5.70
C LYS A 176 -15.23 9.08 -6.88
N LYS A 177 -13.99 9.55 -6.65
CA LYS A 177 -12.94 9.69 -7.69
C LYS A 177 -12.19 8.40 -7.98
N ILE A 178 -11.97 7.58 -6.95
CA ILE A 178 -11.26 6.30 -7.06
C ILE A 178 -12.30 5.22 -7.39
N LYS A 179 -12.14 4.54 -8.53
CA LYS A 179 -13.02 3.47 -9.01
C LYS A 179 -12.47 2.09 -8.69
N VAL A 180 -11.15 1.94 -8.62
CA VAL A 180 -10.51 0.64 -8.39
C VAL A 180 -9.48 0.74 -7.28
N ILE A 181 -9.52 -0.20 -6.35
CA ILE A 181 -8.45 -0.44 -5.37
C ILE A 181 -8.04 -1.91 -5.50
N THR A 182 -6.78 -2.17 -5.83
CA THR A 182 -6.18 -3.49 -5.63
C THR A 182 -5.38 -3.48 -4.33
N LYS A 183 -5.52 -4.53 -3.50
CA LYS A 183 -4.74 -4.70 -2.28
C LYS A 183 -4.09 -6.08 -2.23
N GLN A 184 -2.80 -6.12 -2.54
CA GLN A 184 -1.94 -7.28 -2.39
C GLN A 184 -1.25 -7.19 -1.03
N MET A 185 -1.45 -8.19 -0.19
CA MET A 185 -0.89 -8.22 1.18
C MET A 185 -0.60 -9.67 1.59
N MET A 186 0.38 -9.84 2.47
CA MET A 186 0.75 -11.15 3.01
C MET A 186 -0.41 -11.88 3.71
N THR A 187 -0.29 -13.20 3.85
CA THR A 187 -1.24 -14.00 4.63
C THR A 187 -1.28 -13.49 6.06
N GLY A 188 -2.49 -13.27 6.60
CA GLY A 188 -2.66 -12.71 7.94
C GLY A 188 -2.54 -11.18 8.05
N GLY A 189 -2.32 -10.45 6.95
CA GLY A 189 -2.28 -8.97 6.94
C GLY A 189 -3.62 -8.25 7.18
N GLY A 190 -4.72 -8.99 7.42
CA GLY A 190 -6.04 -8.39 7.71
C GLY A 190 -6.91 -8.09 6.49
N LYS A 191 -6.72 -8.82 5.37
CA LYS A 191 -7.43 -8.59 4.10
C LYS A 191 -8.96 -8.74 4.20
N THR A 192 -9.46 -9.89 4.62
CA THR A 192 -10.91 -10.15 4.71
C THR A 192 -11.58 -9.32 5.80
N VAL A 193 -10.93 -9.12 6.96
CA VAL A 193 -11.48 -8.29 8.04
C VAL A 193 -11.59 -6.83 7.61
N SER A 194 -10.60 -6.29 6.89
CA SER A 194 -10.69 -4.91 6.37
C SER A 194 -11.82 -4.74 5.36
N ASP A 195 -12.13 -5.75 4.53
CA ASP A 195 -13.30 -5.71 3.64
C ASP A 195 -14.61 -5.70 4.44
N MET A 196 -14.73 -6.55 5.46
CA MET A 196 -15.92 -6.58 6.32
C MET A 196 -16.16 -5.22 7.00
N ILE A 197 -15.10 -4.59 7.52
CA ILE A 197 -15.19 -3.26 8.13
C ILE A 197 -15.57 -2.21 7.09
N ALA A 198 -14.97 -2.24 5.91
CA ALA A 198 -15.33 -1.34 4.80
C ALA A 198 -16.80 -1.48 4.38
N ILE A 199 -17.30 -2.72 4.26
CA ILE A 199 -18.70 -3.02 3.87
C ILE A 199 -19.69 -2.53 4.94
N THR A 200 -19.43 -2.81 6.22
CA THR A 200 -20.33 -2.36 7.30
C THR A 200 -20.37 -0.84 7.44
N TRP A 201 -19.21 -0.19 7.28
CA TRP A 201 -19.11 1.27 7.23
C TRP A 201 -19.86 1.83 6.02
N LEU A 202 -19.74 1.20 4.86
CA LEU A 202 -20.44 1.60 3.63
C LEU A 202 -21.97 1.62 3.80
N TYR A 203 -22.56 0.60 4.44
CA TYR A 203 -23.99 0.58 4.79
C TYR A 203 -24.35 1.64 5.82
N GLY A 204 -23.42 1.95 6.73
CA GLY A 204 -23.54 3.04 7.68
C GLY A 204 -23.62 4.41 6.99
N ILE A 205 -22.81 4.63 5.96
CA ILE A 205 -22.86 5.86 5.15
C ILE A 205 -24.18 5.93 4.37
N ASP A 206 -24.48 4.90 3.58
CA ASP A 206 -25.72 4.82 2.79
C ASP A 206 -26.24 3.38 2.78
N GLN A 207 -27.43 3.20 3.34
CA GLN A 207 -28.09 1.89 3.48
C GLN A 207 -28.58 1.33 2.15
N ASP A 208 -28.66 2.17 1.11
CA ASP A 208 -29.05 1.76 -0.24
C ASP A 208 -27.83 1.33 -1.08
N ASN A 209 -26.64 1.24 -0.49
CA ASN A 209 -25.51 0.59 -1.15
C ASN A 209 -25.76 -0.92 -1.30
N ASP A 210 -25.31 -1.47 -2.42
CA ASP A 210 -25.35 -2.89 -2.73
C ASP A 210 -23.95 -3.42 -3.10
N VAL A 211 -23.63 -4.61 -2.57
CA VAL A 211 -22.29 -5.19 -2.58
C VAL A 211 -22.35 -6.64 -3.08
N LEU A 212 -21.50 -6.97 -4.04
CA LEU A 212 -21.15 -8.34 -4.38
C LEU A 212 -19.75 -8.62 -3.84
N LYS A 213 -19.59 -9.63 -2.97
CA LYS A 213 -18.29 -10.10 -2.50
C LYS A 213 -18.03 -11.52 -3.00
N VAL A 214 -17.01 -11.66 -3.84
CA VAL A 214 -16.57 -12.94 -4.41
C VAL A 214 -15.37 -13.43 -3.62
N LEU A 215 -15.45 -14.64 -3.10
CA LEU A 215 -14.43 -15.29 -2.29
C LEU A 215 -13.81 -16.45 -3.09
N GLY A 216 -12.48 -16.60 -3.07
CA GLY A 216 -11.88 -17.78 -3.69
C GLY A 216 -12.12 -19.08 -2.91
N ASN A 217 -12.34 -18.99 -1.59
CA ASN A 217 -12.64 -20.15 -0.75
C ASN A 217 -14.14 -20.19 -0.38
N PRO A 218 -14.92 -21.17 -0.86
CA PRO A 218 -16.36 -21.29 -0.57
C PRO A 218 -16.69 -21.34 0.91
N THR A 219 -15.81 -21.91 1.73
CA THR A 219 -16.03 -22.06 3.18
C THR A 219 -16.09 -20.71 3.92
N LEU A 220 -15.60 -19.63 3.30
CA LEU A 220 -15.57 -18.30 3.90
C LEU A 220 -16.89 -17.52 3.73
N VAL A 221 -17.84 -18.00 2.91
CA VAL A 221 -19.13 -17.31 2.68
C VAL A 221 -19.88 -17.10 4.00
N LEU A 222 -20.04 -18.17 4.78
CA LEU A 222 -20.74 -18.13 6.07
C LEU A 222 -20.02 -17.21 7.06
N ASN A 223 -18.71 -17.37 7.24
CA ASN A 223 -17.95 -16.62 8.23
C ASN A 223 -17.89 -15.13 7.91
N THR A 224 -17.73 -14.78 6.63
CA THR A 224 -17.73 -13.38 6.17
C THR A 224 -19.08 -12.73 6.42
N THR A 225 -20.17 -13.39 6.02
CA THR A 225 -21.53 -12.86 6.18
C THR A 225 -21.89 -12.73 7.66
N LYS A 226 -21.54 -13.73 8.47
CA LYS A 226 -21.71 -13.69 9.92
C LYS A 226 -20.95 -12.53 10.55
N GLY A 227 -19.69 -12.30 10.15
CA GLY A 227 -18.88 -11.20 10.65
C GLY A 227 -19.45 -9.83 10.35
N ILE A 228 -20.06 -9.65 9.16
CA ILE A 228 -20.78 -8.42 8.79
C ILE A 228 -21.98 -8.21 9.72
N VAL A 229 -22.82 -9.23 9.90
CA VAL A 229 -23.98 -9.17 10.81
C VAL A 229 -23.54 -8.87 12.24
N ASP A 230 -22.59 -9.63 12.78
CA ASP A 230 -22.07 -9.47 14.15
C ASP A 230 -21.45 -8.09 14.37
N THR A 231 -20.88 -7.47 13.33
CA THR A 231 -20.31 -6.12 13.43
C THR A 231 -21.41 -5.07 13.47
N MET A 232 -22.43 -5.19 12.61
CA MET A 232 -23.54 -4.22 12.55
C MET A 232 -24.48 -4.31 13.74
N THR A 233 -24.56 -5.45 14.44
CA THR A 233 -25.39 -5.64 15.64
C THR A 233 -24.70 -5.29 16.95
N LYS A 234 -23.51 -4.67 16.92
CA LYS A 234 -22.86 -4.10 18.11
C LYS A 234 -23.43 -2.72 18.43
N LYS A 235 -23.63 -2.39 19.71
CA LYS A 235 -24.11 -1.05 20.15
C LYS A 235 -23.30 0.10 19.56
N ARG A 236 -21.97 -0.06 19.46
CA ARG A 236 -21.09 0.93 18.84
C ARG A 236 -21.41 1.22 17.37
N TYR A 237 -21.95 0.26 16.62
CA TYR A 237 -22.39 0.51 15.25
C TYR A 237 -23.46 1.61 15.20
N ALA A 238 -24.48 1.51 16.07
CA ALA A 238 -25.52 2.53 16.21
C ALA A 238 -25.00 3.85 16.81
N MET A 239 -23.94 3.82 17.62
CA MET A 239 -23.29 5.06 18.09
C MET A 239 -22.65 5.83 16.93
N VAL A 240 -21.98 5.12 16.00
CA VAL A 240 -21.39 5.74 14.80
C VAL A 240 -22.47 6.16 13.80
N PHE A 241 -23.53 5.36 13.66
CA PHE A 241 -24.60 5.57 12.68
C PHE A 241 -25.97 5.67 13.38
N PRO A 242 -26.35 6.85 13.91
CA PRO A 242 -27.54 7.02 14.75
C PRO A 242 -28.86 6.59 14.11
N LYS A 243 -28.98 6.57 12.78
CA LYS A 243 -30.16 6.04 12.08
C LYS A 243 -30.48 4.59 12.43
N PHE A 244 -29.48 3.79 12.81
CA PHE A 244 -29.66 2.41 13.24
C PHE A 244 -30.01 2.27 14.73
N GLN A 245 -29.95 3.35 15.53
CA GLN A 245 -30.18 3.31 16.98
C GLN A 245 -31.54 2.72 17.36
N LYS A 246 -32.56 2.89 16.51
CA LYS A 246 -33.90 2.31 16.70
C LYS A 246 -33.92 0.79 16.82
N TYR A 247 -32.88 0.08 16.35
CA TYR A 247 -32.75 -1.37 16.44
C TYR A 247 -32.07 -1.85 17.73
N PHE A 248 -31.66 -0.93 18.61
CA PHE A 248 -30.89 -1.24 19.82
C PHE A 248 -31.61 -0.86 21.13
N ALA A 249 -32.93 -0.62 21.07
CA ALA A 249 -33.73 -0.47 22.28
C ALA A 249 -33.76 -1.79 23.07
N ASP A 250 -33.95 -1.71 24.39
CA ASP A 250 -33.77 -2.85 25.30
C ASP A 250 -34.62 -4.09 24.94
N ASP A 251 -35.77 -3.90 24.30
CA ASP A 251 -36.71 -4.97 23.90
C ASP A 251 -36.64 -5.36 22.41
N ILE A 252 -35.66 -4.87 21.66
CA ILE A 252 -35.53 -5.11 20.22
C ILE A 252 -34.27 -5.94 19.94
N ASP A 253 -34.42 -7.07 19.23
CA ASP A 253 -33.26 -7.79 18.67
C ASP A 253 -32.62 -6.94 17.57
N PRO A 254 -31.34 -6.54 17.70
CA PRO A 254 -30.66 -5.76 16.66
C PRO A 254 -30.68 -6.41 15.28
N LYS A 255 -30.85 -7.73 15.18
CA LYS A 255 -30.99 -8.43 13.88
C LYS A 255 -32.22 -8.03 13.10
N THR A 256 -33.22 -7.40 13.73
CA THR A 256 -34.39 -6.84 13.04
C THR A 256 -34.03 -5.71 12.06
N MET A 257 -32.81 -5.18 12.10
CA MET A 257 -32.30 -4.28 11.05
C MET A 257 -32.14 -4.97 9.69
N PHE A 258 -32.20 -6.30 9.63
CA PHE A 258 -32.14 -7.08 8.41
C PHE A 258 -33.52 -7.67 8.09
N SER A 259 -34.14 -7.23 6.99
CA SER A 259 -35.38 -7.85 6.46
C SER A 259 -35.10 -9.23 5.84
N ILE A 260 -33.89 -9.42 5.31
CA ILE A 260 -33.37 -10.73 4.90
C ILE A 260 -32.03 -10.92 5.59
N CYS A 261 -31.89 -12.02 6.34
CA CYS A 261 -30.64 -12.38 7.03
C CYS A 261 -30.35 -13.88 6.82
N ARG A 262 -29.88 -14.24 5.63
CA ARG A 262 -29.54 -15.62 5.27
C ARG A 262 -28.02 -15.80 5.25
N ILE A 263 -27.47 -15.95 6.46
CA ILE A 263 -26.02 -16.02 6.67
C ILE A 263 -25.37 -17.17 5.88
N LYS A 264 -26.03 -18.33 5.80
CA LYS A 264 -25.49 -19.50 5.06
C LYS A 264 -25.45 -19.29 3.55
N ASP A 265 -26.41 -18.53 3.02
CA ASP A 265 -26.57 -18.28 1.57
C ASP A 265 -25.83 -17.01 1.12
N GLY A 266 -25.21 -16.30 2.07
CA GLY A 266 -24.49 -15.06 1.82
C GLY A 266 -25.40 -13.89 1.43
N GLU A 267 -26.65 -13.85 1.88
CA GLU A 267 -27.64 -12.85 1.49
C GLU A 267 -28.10 -12.00 2.67
N LEU A 268 -27.93 -10.67 2.55
CA LEU A 268 -28.47 -9.69 3.49
C LEU A 268 -29.25 -8.58 2.77
N THR A 269 -30.38 -8.19 3.34
CA THR A 269 -31.14 -6.98 2.96
C THR A 269 -31.44 -6.19 4.23
N LEU A 270 -31.16 -4.90 4.22
CA LEU A 270 -31.46 -4.00 5.33
C LEU A 270 -32.94 -3.62 5.32
N ALA A 271 -33.55 -3.54 6.49
CA ALA A 271 -35.00 -3.34 6.62
C ALA A 271 -35.48 -1.99 6.07
N ASP A 272 -34.66 -0.94 6.15
CA ASP A 272 -34.99 0.39 5.62
C ASP A 272 -34.41 0.66 4.22
N SER A 273 -33.77 -0.33 3.59
CA SER A 273 -33.18 -0.17 2.27
C SER A 273 -34.22 -0.23 1.16
N ASN A 274 -34.03 0.58 0.12
CA ASN A 274 -34.80 0.53 -1.13
C ASN A 274 -34.32 -0.58 -2.07
N LYS A 275 -33.26 -1.31 -1.71
CA LYS A 275 -32.70 -2.41 -2.50
C LYS A 275 -33.37 -3.73 -2.16
N THR A 276 -33.57 -4.56 -3.18
CA THR A 276 -34.06 -5.94 -3.00
C THR A 276 -33.02 -6.82 -2.31
N LEU A 277 -31.73 -6.54 -2.52
CA LEU A 277 -30.61 -7.21 -1.90
C LEU A 277 -29.45 -6.22 -1.69
N ASN A 278 -28.95 -6.10 -0.46
CA ASN A 278 -27.82 -5.22 -0.13
C ASN A 278 -26.48 -5.95 -0.19
N LEU A 279 -26.42 -7.22 0.22
CA LEU A 279 -25.20 -8.02 0.20
C LEU A 279 -25.46 -9.35 -0.48
N LYS A 280 -24.60 -9.69 -1.45
CA LYS A 280 -24.41 -11.06 -1.91
C LYS A 280 -22.96 -11.48 -1.72
N VAL A 281 -22.72 -12.54 -0.96
CA VAL A 281 -21.41 -13.17 -0.80
C VAL A 281 -21.43 -14.53 -1.51
N ILE A 282 -20.48 -14.77 -2.41
CA ILE A 282 -20.40 -16.01 -3.19
C ILE A 282 -18.97 -16.58 -3.24
N SER A 283 -18.87 -17.86 -3.57
CA SER A 283 -17.61 -18.43 -4.05
C SER A 283 -17.34 -18.01 -5.49
N LYS A 284 -16.07 -17.99 -5.92
CA LYS A 284 -15.68 -17.76 -7.32
C LYS A 284 -16.29 -18.76 -8.31
N ASP A 285 -16.63 -19.97 -7.83
CA ASP A 285 -17.21 -21.04 -8.64
C ASP A 285 -18.75 -20.93 -8.78
N THR A 286 -19.38 -20.00 -8.06
CA THR A 286 -20.85 -19.84 -8.07
C THR A 286 -21.28 -18.95 -9.24
N SER A 287 -22.14 -19.48 -10.11
CA SER A 287 -22.80 -18.68 -11.15
C SER A 287 -23.73 -17.63 -10.55
N ILE A 288 -23.74 -16.43 -11.13
CA ILE A 288 -24.56 -15.31 -10.65
C ILE A 288 -25.28 -14.60 -11.79
N ASP A 289 -26.62 -14.56 -11.72
CA ASP A 289 -27.51 -13.91 -12.68
C ASP A 289 -28.54 -13.02 -11.99
N GLY A 290 -29.05 -12.01 -12.69
CA GLY A 290 -30.14 -11.14 -12.22
C GLY A 290 -29.81 -10.15 -11.09
N ILE A 291 -28.58 -10.16 -10.55
CA ILE A 291 -28.15 -9.22 -9.50
C ILE A 291 -27.42 -8.02 -10.12
N ARG A 292 -27.61 -6.85 -9.51
CA ARG A 292 -26.89 -5.62 -9.82
C ARG A 292 -26.29 -5.03 -8.54
N VAL A 293 -25.09 -4.46 -8.65
CA VAL A 293 -24.34 -3.90 -7.52
C VAL A 293 -23.55 -2.65 -7.91
N ARG A 294 -23.34 -1.78 -6.94
CA ARG A 294 -22.48 -0.59 -6.99
C ARG A 294 -21.05 -0.91 -6.58
N TYR A 295 -20.86 -1.86 -5.66
CA TYR A 295 -19.53 -2.26 -5.18
C TYR A 295 -19.27 -3.74 -5.43
N LEU A 296 -18.11 -4.05 -6.03
CA LEU A 296 -17.60 -5.39 -6.23
C LEU A 296 -16.34 -5.60 -5.38
N PHE A 297 -16.41 -6.55 -4.46
CA PHE A 297 -15.26 -7.02 -3.68
C PHE A 297 -14.80 -8.38 -4.21
N LEU A 298 -13.52 -8.53 -4.50
CA LEU A 298 -12.87 -9.80 -4.80
C LEU A 298 -11.88 -10.09 -3.67
N ASP A 299 -11.94 -11.26 -3.06
CA ASP A 299 -11.11 -11.60 -1.90
C ASP A 299 -10.49 -12.99 -2.04
N ASP A 300 -9.15 -13.01 -2.16
CA ASP A 300 -8.33 -14.21 -2.33
C ASP A 300 -8.90 -15.16 -3.40
N VAL A 301 -9.35 -14.60 -4.54
CA VAL A 301 -9.89 -15.36 -5.69
C VAL A 301 -8.86 -16.38 -6.18
N CYS A 302 -7.60 -15.96 -6.36
CA CYS A 302 -6.48 -16.88 -6.57
C CYS A 302 -6.05 -17.50 -5.24
N ARG A 303 -5.89 -18.82 -5.22
CA ARG A 303 -5.48 -19.59 -4.03
C ARG A 303 -4.12 -20.23 -4.24
N SER A 304 -3.51 -20.70 -3.15
CA SER A 304 -2.24 -21.44 -3.19
C SER A 304 -2.25 -22.62 -4.14
N LYS A 305 -3.34 -23.40 -4.17
CA LYS A 305 -3.51 -24.52 -5.11
C LYS A 305 -3.55 -24.09 -6.59
N ASP A 306 -3.85 -22.82 -6.86
CA ASP A 306 -4.02 -22.29 -8.21
C ASP A 306 -2.73 -21.61 -8.73
N ALA A 307 -1.69 -21.45 -7.89
CA ALA A 307 -0.50 -20.64 -8.20
C ALA A 307 0.13 -20.95 -9.56
N ASN A 308 0.30 -22.24 -9.87
CA ASN A 308 0.89 -22.73 -11.12
C ASN A 308 -0.16 -23.17 -12.17
N ASN A 309 -1.44 -22.86 -11.97
CA ASN A 309 -2.54 -23.31 -12.83
C ASN A 309 -3.01 -22.19 -13.77
N ILE A 310 -2.33 -22.03 -14.92
CA ILE A 310 -2.65 -21.00 -15.92
C ILE A 310 -4.12 -21.08 -16.38
N LYS A 311 -4.66 -22.29 -16.58
CA LYS A 311 -6.06 -22.46 -16.97
C LYS A 311 -7.03 -21.89 -15.93
N GLN A 312 -6.70 -22.04 -14.65
CA GLN A 312 -7.51 -21.44 -13.58
C GLN A 312 -7.39 -19.92 -13.57
N HIS A 313 -6.20 -19.36 -13.81
CA HIS A 313 -6.02 -17.91 -13.93
C HIS A 313 -6.86 -17.34 -15.08
N ASP A 314 -6.82 -17.98 -16.26
CA ASP A 314 -7.65 -17.61 -17.41
C ASP A 314 -9.14 -17.70 -17.09
N THR A 315 -9.56 -18.74 -16.37
CA THR A 315 -10.95 -18.92 -15.94
C THR A 315 -11.39 -17.82 -14.97
N ASP A 316 -10.56 -17.48 -13.98
CA ASP A 316 -10.86 -16.44 -13.00
C ASP A 316 -10.95 -15.05 -13.66
N ILE A 317 -10.06 -14.76 -14.63
CA ILE A 317 -10.10 -13.53 -15.44
C ILE A 317 -11.35 -13.50 -16.32
N ALA A 318 -11.69 -14.62 -16.96
CA ALA A 318 -12.90 -14.73 -17.77
C ALA A 318 -14.17 -14.53 -16.92
N ASN A 319 -14.24 -15.13 -15.72
CA ASN A 319 -15.35 -14.95 -14.79
C ASN A 319 -15.49 -13.49 -14.35
N PHE A 320 -14.37 -12.81 -14.08
CA PHE A 320 -14.40 -11.39 -13.77
C PHE A 320 -15.05 -10.58 -14.89
N TRP A 321 -14.56 -10.67 -16.13
CA TRP A 321 -15.07 -9.85 -17.24
C TRP A 321 -16.45 -10.27 -17.72
N ASN A 322 -16.72 -11.57 -17.77
CA ASN A 322 -17.94 -12.09 -18.36
C ASN A 322 -19.12 -12.20 -17.40
N SER A 323 -18.86 -12.25 -16.09
CA SER A 323 -19.89 -12.39 -15.06
C SER A 323 -19.89 -11.24 -14.04
N TRP A 324 -18.84 -11.14 -13.21
CA TRP A 324 -18.84 -10.27 -12.03
C TRP A 324 -18.82 -8.78 -12.36
N TRP A 325 -17.96 -8.37 -13.30
CA TRP A 325 -17.88 -6.98 -13.76
C TRP A 325 -19.20 -6.52 -14.37
N LYS A 326 -19.90 -7.39 -15.11
CA LYS A 326 -21.22 -7.11 -15.73
C LYS A 326 -22.35 -6.95 -14.71
N ARG A 327 -22.11 -7.12 -13.41
CA ARG A 327 -23.11 -6.87 -12.36
C ARG A 327 -23.25 -5.38 -12.04
N ASN A 328 -22.44 -4.50 -12.62
CA ASN A 328 -22.64 -3.06 -12.47
C ASN A 328 -23.98 -2.58 -13.05
N TYR A 329 -24.55 -1.50 -12.49
CA TYR A 329 -25.68 -0.78 -13.07
C TYR A 329 -25.24 0.09 -14.25
N ASN A 330 -24.13 0.79 -14.05
CA ASN A 330 -23.44 1.62 -15.03
C ASN A 330 -21.97 1.70 -14.57
N THR A 331 -21.06 2.06 -15.48
CA THR A 331 -19.62 2.11 -15.19
C THR A 331 -19.20 3.33 -14.35
N ASP A 332 -20.00 4.40 -14.37
CA ASP A 332 -19.65 5.66 -13.70
C ASP A 332 -19.87 5.61 -12.19
N ASP A 333 -20.81 4.78 -11.72
CA ASP A 333 -21.09 4.54 -10.30
C ASP A 333 -20.83 3.05 -9.96
N PHE A 334 -19.69 2.52 -10.43
CA PHE A 334 -19.22 1.18 -10.09
C PHE A 334 -17.81 1.21 -9.52
N TYR A 335 -17.63 0.53 -8.39
CA TYR A 335 -16.39 0.55 -7.63
C TYR A 335 -15.91 -0.88 -7.35
N ILE A 336 -14.62 -1.11 -7.53
CA ILE A 336 -14.00 -2.44 -7.44
C ILE A 336 -12.93 -2.41 -6.36
N VAL A 337 -13.01 -3.35 -5.43
CA VAL A 337 -11.99 -3.63 -4.44
C VAL A 337 -11.52 -5.07 -4.65
N ALA A 338 -10.29 -5.25 -5.12
CA ALA A 338 -9.72 -6.57 -5.35
C ALA A 338 -8.57 -6.81 -4.37
N GLY A 339 -8.81 -7.66 -3.37
CA GLY A 339 -7.86 -8.01 -2.34
C GLY A 339 -7.40 -9.46 -2.41
N GLY A 340 -6.16 -9.69 -2.02
CA GLY A 340 -5.66 -11.04 -1.82
C GLY A 340 -4.16 -11.11 -1.72
N THR A 341 -3.65 -12.32 -1.88
CA THR A 341 -2.23 -12.62 -1.93
C THR A 341 -1.81 -12.85 -3.37
N ALA A 342 -0.70 -12.25 -3.82
CA ALA A 342 -0.18 -12.55 -5.14
C ALA A 342 0.43 -13.97 -5.17
N TYR A 343 0.12 -14.75 -6.20
CA TYR A 343 0.66 -16.09 -6.42
C TYR A 343 1.38 -16.21 -7.75
N SER A 344 0.96 -15.43 -8.73
CA SER A 344 1.50 -15.48 -10.08
C SER A 344 1.33 -14.14 -10.75
N ILE A 345 2.26 -13.80 -11.65
CA ILE A 345 2.07 -12.65 -12.54
C ILE A 345 0.77 -12.77 -13.35
N TYR A 346 0.28 -13.98 -13.61
CA TYR A 346 -0.96 -14.20 -14.38
C TYR A 346 -2.22 -14.21 -13.52
N ASP A 347 -2.09 -14.15 -12.20
CA ASP A 347 -3.27 -14.15 -11.34
C ASP A 347 -4.15 -12.90 -11.56
N ILE A 348 -5.38 -12.98 -11.07
CA ILE A 348 -6.37 -11.93 -11.24
C ILE A 348 -5.92 -10.58 -10.67
N LEU A 349 -5.24 -10.54 -9.52
CA LEU A 349 -4.82 -9.28 -8.90
C LEU A 349 -3.73 -8.59 -9.73
N SER A 350 -2.73 -9.36 -10.14
CA SER A 350 -1.63 -8.90 -10.99
C SER A 350 -2.16 -8.45 -12.36
N THR A 351 -3.13 -9.16 -12.91
CA THR A 351 -3.79 -8.80 -14.18
C THR A 351 -4.60 -7.52 -14.06
N LEU A 352 -5.41 -7.35 -13.01
CA LEU A 352 -6.19 -6.13 -12.79
C LEU A 352 -5.29 -4.92 -12.53
N LYS A 353 -4.22 -5.07 -11.74
CA LYS A 353 -3.20 -4.02 -11.54
C LYS A 353 -2.61 -3.57 -12.88
N ARG A 354 -2.19 -4.50 -13.74
CA ARG A 354 -1.66 -4.17 -15.08
C ARG A 354 -2.69 -3.48 -15.98
N TYR A 355 -3.92 -4.01 -16.00
CA TYR A 355 -5.00 -3.47 -16.83
C TYR A 355 -5.32 -2.02 -16.46
N TYR A 356 -5.62 -1.76 -15.18
CA TYR A 356 -6.03 -0.44 -14.71
C TYR A 356 -4.89 0.57 -14.63
N SER A 357 -3.65 0.12 -14.44
CA SER A 357 -2.49 1.02 -14.54
C SER A 357 -2.16 1.40 -15.97
N LYS A 358 -2.63 0.66 -16.98
CA LYS A 358 -2.13 0.75 -18.37
C LYS A 358 -0.60 0.63 -18.42
N GLY A 359 -0.06 -0.10 -17.44
CA GLY A 359 1.36 -0.28 -17.21
C GLY A 359 2.12 0.95 -16.69
N LYS A 360 1.48 2.10 -16.43
CA LYS A 360 2.15 3.29 -15.87
C LYS A 360 1.51 3.66 -14.54
N VAL A 361 2.31 3.82 -13.51
CA VAL A 361 1.83 4.17 -12.17
C VAL A 361 2.56 5.39 -11.63
N LYS A 362 1.99 6.01 -10.60
CA LYS A 362 2.67 6.98 -9.76
C LYS A 362 2.68 6.62 -8.29
N LYS A 363 3.75 6.99 -7.56
CA LYS A 363 3.85 6.73 -6.12
C LYS A 363 2.77 7.50 -5.36
N SER A 364 2.15 6.83 -4.39
CA SER A 364 1.24 7.45 -3.45
C SER A 364 2.01 8.34 -2.46
N PRO A 365 1.50 9.55 -2.14
CA PRO A 365 2.05 10.35 -1.04
C PRO A 365 1.63 9.84 0.35
N ILE A 366 0.67 8.89 0.42
CA ILE A 366 0.04 8.45 1.66
C ILE A 366 0.79 7.26 2.28
N ASN A 367 1.32 6.38 1.45
CA ASN A 367 1.93 5.13 1.91
C ASN A 367 3.05 4.69 0.97
N LYS A 368 4.16 4.22 1.57
CA LYS A 368 5.38 3.80 0.88
C LYS A 368 5.15 2.73 -0.19
N TYR A 369 4.25 1.78 0.09
CA TYR A 369 4.04 0.58 -0.74
C TYR A 369 2.81 0.69 -1.64
N THR A 370 2.35 1.92 -1.89
CA THR A 370 1.15 2.17 -2.68
C THR A 370 1.49 2.99 -3.91
N THR A 371 0.90 2.60 -5.03
CA THR A 371 0.96 3.35 -6.29
C THR A 371 -0.46 3.64 -6.79
N MET A 372 -0.58 4.52 -7.77
CA MET A 372 -1.84 4.97 -8.37
C MET A 372 -1.72 5.01 -9.88
N SER A 373 -2.83 4.89 -10.60
CA SER A 373 -2.85 5.23 -12.03
C SER A 373 -2.49 6.71 -12.23
N LEU A 374 -2.01 7.07 -13.43
CA LEU A 374 -1.64 8.46 -13.73
C LEU A 374 -2.83 9.43 -13.56
N ASP A 375 -4.02 8.97 -13.92
CA ASP A 375 -5.30 9.69 -13.78
C ASP A 375 -5.92 9.61 -12.37
N GLU A 376 -5.25 8.95 -11.42
CA GLU A 376 -5.67 8.78 -10.03
C GLU A 376 -7.01 8.05 -9.82
N SER A 377 -7.59 7.47 -10.86
CA SER A 377 -8.83 6.70 -10.78
C SER A 377 -8.66 5.32 -10.14
N SER A 378 -7.43 4.81 -10.08
CA SER A 378 -7.11 3.48 -9.57
C SER A 378 -5.94 3.52 -8.60
N VAL A 379 -6.01 2.73 -7.53
CA VAL A 379 -4.98 2.60 -6.50
C VAL A 379 -4.52 1.16 -6.42
N PHE A 380 -3.20 0.96 -6.36
CA PHE A 380 -2.56 -0.34 -6.27
C PHE A 380 -1.71 -0.41 -5.00
N ILE A 381 -2.21 -1.11 -4.00
CA ILE A 381 -1.56 -1.33 -2.70
C ILE A 381 -0.85 -2.67 -2.78
N SER A 382 0.47 -2.71 -2.58
CA SER A 382 1.28 -3.93 -2.61
C SER A 382 2.17 -3.96 -1.37
N ILE A 383 1.62 -4.38 -0.22
CA ILE A 383 2.33 -4.35 1.06
C ILE A 383 3.29 -5.56 1.16
N PRO A 384 4.61 -5.35 1.20
CA PRO A 384 5.55 -6.43 1.39
C PRO A 384 5.61 -6.85 2.86
N LYS A 385 6.03 -8.08 3.13
CA LYS A 385 6.25 -8.55 4.50
C LYS A 385 7.52 -7.99 5.14
N LEU A 386 8.59 -7.89 4.35
CA LEU A 386 9.84 -7.23 4.70
C LEU A 386 9.97 -5.97 3.85
N ASP A 387 10.27 -4.84 4.47
CA ASP A 387 10.51 -3.60 3.75
C ASP A 387 11.74 -3.73 2.83
N PRO A 388 11.62 -3.46 1.51
CA PRO A 388 12.72 -3.68 0.56
C PRO A 388 13.99 -2.85 0.81
N ASP A 389 13.90 -1.77 1.58
CA ASP A 389 15.04 -0.89 1.83
C ASP A 389 15.73 -1.23 3.16
N THR A 390 14.96 -1.60 4.18
CA THR A 390 15.46 -1.83 5.55
C THR A 390 15.60 -3.30 5.91
N ASP A 391 14.97 -4.21 5.15
CA ASP A 391 14.83 -5.64 5.47
C ASP A 391 14.14 -5.92 6.82
N GLU A 392 13.43 -4.93 7.37
CA GLU A 392 12.63 -5.06 8.59
C GLU A 392 11.18 -5.45 8.27
N SER A 393 10.49 -6.15 9.17
CA SER A 393 9.09 -6.47 8.93
C SER A 393 8.21 -5.22 8.93
N THR A 394 7.29 -5.15 7.96
CA THR A 394 6.26 -4.11 7.91
C THR A 394 5.15 -4.30 8.95
N TYR A 395 5.09 -5.46 9.60
CA TYR A 395 4.11 -5.76 10.66
C TYR A 395 4.76 -6.53 11.82
N PRO A 396 5.71 -5.92 12.55
CA PRO A 396 6.57 -6.62 13.51
C PRO A 396 5.81 -7.26 14.68
N GLN A 397 4.70 -6.67 15.12
CA GLN A 397 3.86 -7.21 16.20
C GLN A 397 3.28 -8.59 15.85
N LYS A 398 3.02 -8.85 14.56
CA LYS A 398 2.44 -10.11 14.08
C LYS A 398 3.46 -11.01 13.40
N PHE A 399 4.41 -10.41 12.70
CA PHE A 399 5.46 -11.08 11.96
C PHE A 399 6.82 -10.51 12.39
N PRO A 400 7.45 -11.06 13.43
CA PRO A 400 8.80 -10.63 13.82
C PRO A 400 9.76 -10.75 12.63
N THR A 401 10.67 -9.78 12.45
CA THR A 401 11.61 -9.73 11.32
C THR A 401 12.38 -11.04 11.15
N LYS A 402 12.87 -11.63 12.25
CA LYS A 402 13.59 -12.91 12.23
C LYS A 402 12.77 -14.04 11.61
N ASP A 403 11.50 -14.14 11.95
CA ASP A 403 10.62 -15.20 11.44
C ASP A 403 10.28 -14.95 9.96
N ALA A 404 10.08 -13.69 9.57
CA ALA A 404 9.88 -13.31 8.18
C ALA A 404 11.10 -13.66 7.31
N CYS A 405 12.31 -13.36 7.77
CA CYS A 405 13.55 -13.77 7.10
C CYS A 405 13.67 -15.30 7.02
N ALA A 406 13.35 -16.02 8.10
CA ALA A 406 13.39 -17.49 8.08
C ALA A 406 12.39 -18.11 7.10
N ILE A 407 11.23 -17.47 6.84
CA ILE A 407 10.29 -17.92 5.80
C ILE A 407 10.88 -17.67 4.41
N ARG A 408 11.46 -16.48 4.19
CA ARG A 408 12.14 -16.12 2.93
C ARG A 408 13.24 -17.12 2.56
N ASP A 409 14.02 -17.55 3.54
CA ASP A 409 15.17 -18.41 3.33
C ASP A 409 14.78 -19.88 3.07
N ARG A 410 13.54 -20.28 3.39
CA ARG A 410 13.02 -21.64 3.10
C ARG A 410 12.54 -21.80 1.66
N ASP A 411 11.82 -20.82 1.15
CA ASP A 411 11.29 -20.82 -0.21
C ASP A 411 11.19 -19.38 -0.71
N TYR A 412 12.24 -18.95 -1.40
CA TYR A 412 12.36 -17.57 -1.87
C TYR A 412 11.29 -17.22 -2.90
N ARG A 413 10.98 -18.13 -3.82
CA ARG A 413 10.01 -17.87 -4.90
C ARG A 413 8.61 -17.70 -4.33
N MET A 414 8.21 -18.61 -3.43
CA MET A 414 6.92 -18.51 -2.74
C MET A 414 6.86 -17.28 -1.84
N PHE A 415 7.96 -16.93 -1.16
CA PHE A 415 8.06 -15.71 -0.36
C PHE A 415 7.86 -14.45 -1.22
N MET A 416 8.56 -14.35 -2.36
CA MET A 416 8.47 -13.20 -3.25
C MET A 416 7.05 -13.01 -3.77
N ALA A 417 6.38 -14.08 -4.16
CA ALA A 417 4.97 -14.03 -4.54
C ALA A 417 4.06 -13.65 -3.36
N MET A 418 4.00 -14.51 -2.34
CA MET A 418 2.93 -14.49 -1.36
C MET A 418 3.16 -13.55 -0.18
N GLU A 419 4.41 -13.29 0.16
CA GLU A 419 4.77 -12.48 1.31
C GLU A 419 5.24 -11.09 0.86
N GLN A 420 6.04 -11.02 -0.21
CA GLN A 420 6.56 -9.75 -0.75
C GLN A 420 5.63 -9.06 -1.76
N GLN A 421 4.62 -9.78 -2.29
CA GLN A 421 3.68 -9.29 -3.33
C GLN A 421 4.33 -8.97 -4.69
N GLN A 422 5.47 -9.58 -4.96
CA GLN A 422 6.24 -9.45 -6.19
C GLN A 422 6.52 -10.86 -6.74
N PRO A 423 5.50 -11.54 -7.32
CA PRO A 423 5.68 -12.87 -7.87
C PRO A 423 6.78 -12.87 -8.94
N LEU A 424 7.77 -13.73 -8.76
CA LEU A 424 8.86 -13.86 -9.72
C LEU A 424 8.35 -14.42 -11.04
N GLU A 425 8.99 -14.00 -12.12
CA GLU A 425 8.76 -14.55 -13.45
C GLU A 425 9.04 -16.05 -13.50
N PRO A 426 8.44 -16.80 -14.45
CA PRO A 426 8.74 -18.21 -14.63
C PRO A 426 10.23 -18.46 -14.93
N GLU A 427 10.74 -19.64 -14.56
CA GLU A 427 12.18 -19.94 -14.65
C GLU A 427 12.73 -20.01 -16.09
N ASN A 428 11.84 -20.04 -17.09
CA ASN A 428 12.21 -19.96 -18.50
C ASN A 428 12.41 -18.52 -19.00
N SER A 429 12.28 -17.51 -18.14
CA SER A 429 12.59 -16.12 -18.48
C SER A 429 14.02 -15.96 -18.98
N PRO A 430 14.27 -15.07 -19.95
CA PRO A 430 15.52 -15.01 -20.71
C PRO A 430 16.74 -14.91 -19.80
N PHE A 431 16.70 -14.08 -18.76
CA PHE A 431 17.84 -13.82 -17.86
C PHE A 431 17.68 -14.45 -16.47
N TYR A 432 16.82 -15.46 -16.31
CA TYR A 432 16.70 -16.17 -15.04
C TYR A 432 18.03 -16.80 -14.61
N TRP A 433 18.21 -17.07 -13.31
CA TRP A 433 19.48 -17.57 -12.75
C TRP A 433 20.06 -18.78 -13.48
N THR A 434 19.22 -19.72 -13.90
CA THR A 434 19.64 -20.92 -14.65
C THR A 434 20.22 -20.62 -16.03
N ASN A 435 19.95 -19.43 -16.57
CA ASN A 435 20.42 -18.95 -17.86
C ASN A 435 21.63 -18.01 -17.76
N LEU A 436 22.08 -17.66 -16.55
CA LEU A 436 23.22 -16.77 -16.30
C LEU A 436 24.42 -17.55 -15.75
N LYS A 437 25.63 -17.13 -16.12
CA LYS A 437 26.85 -17.60 -15.45
C LYS A 437 27.05 -16.82 -14.16
N THR A 438 27.35 -17.52 -13.06
CA THR A 438 27.57 -16.90 -11.76
C THR A 438 28.99 -17.10 -11.24
N TYR A 439 29.39 -16.28 -10.26
CA TYR A 439 30.67 -16.39 -9.57
C TYR A 439 30.51 -16.23 -8.05
N GLU A 440 31.34 -16.95 -7.29
CA GLU A 440 31.53 -16.75 -5.84
C GLU A 440 32.74 -15.85 -5.56
N THR A 441 33.77 -15.94 -6.41
CA THR A 441 34.95 -15.10 -6.36
C THR A 441 35.33 -14.66 -7.78
N ILE A 442 35.74 -13.39 -7.92
CA ILE A 442 36.30 -12.90 -9.19
C ILE A 442 37.75 -13.41 -9.29
N PRO A 443 38.17 -13.99 -10.44
CA PRO A 443 39.54 -14.46 -10.64
C PRO A 443 40.61 -13.42 -10.26
N GLU A 444 41.76 -13.91 -9.78
CA GLU A 444 42.92 -13.07 -9.48
C GLU A 444 43.57 -12.52 -10.76
N GLU A 445 43.59 -13.31 -11.83
CA GLU A 445 44.04 -12.88 -13.15
C GLU A 445 42.96 -12.01 -13.81
N ARG A 446 42.98 -10.72 -13.49
CA ARG A 446 42.01 -9.72 -13.94
C ARG A 446 42.68 -8.40 -14.30
N SER A 447 41.94 -7.58 -15.05
CA SER A 447 42.30 -6.18 -15.30
C SER A 447 42.30 -5.37 -14.01
N ASP A 448 43.29 -4.47 -13.86
CA ASP A 448 43.36 -3.51 -12.74
C ASP A 448 42.28 -2.42 -12.83
N SER A 449 41.76 -2.16 -14.04
CA SER A 449 40.71 -1.19 -14.30
C SER A 449 39.35 -1.86 -14.55
N CYS A 450 38.28 -1.13 -14.23
CA CYS A 450 36.90 -1.52 -14.58
C CYS A 450 36.35 -0.68 -15.73
N TRP A 451 35.33 -1.20 -16.41
CA TRP A 451 34.53 -0.46 -17.39
C TRP A 451 33.08 -0.42 -16.90
N ALA A 452 32.35 0.65 -17.23
CA ALA A 452 30.99 0.81 -16.78
C ALA A 452 30.07 1.38 -17.85
N SER A 453 28.77 1.14 -17.69
CA SER A 453 27.70 1.80 -18.44
C SER A 453 26.71 2.45 -17.49
N ILE A 454 26.09 3.54 -17.92
CA ILE A 454 25.01 4.25 -17.21
C ILE A 454 23.78 4.32 -18.10
N ASP A 455 22.65 3.87 -17.55
CA ASP A 455 21.31 4.15 -18.04
C ASP A 455 20.67 5.22 -17.11
N PRO A 456 20.55 6.48 -17.58
CA PRO A 456 20.02 7.56 -16.76
C PRO A 456 18.48 7.45 -16.63
N ALA A 457 17.98 7.62 -15.41
CA ALA A 457 16.54 7.65 -15.16
C ALA A 457 15.84 8.77 -15.96
N ARG A 458 14.81 8.43 -16.74
CA ARG A 458 14.11 9.37 -17.64
C ARG A 458 12.86 9.95 -16.99
N ILE A 459 12.18 9.16 -16.17
CA ILE A 459 10.97 9.52 -15.43
C ILE A 459 11.16 9.11 -13.96
N GLY A 460 10.48 9.74 -13.01
CA GLY A 460 10.60 9.45 -11.56
C GLY A 460 10.26 8.02 -11.10
N PHE A 461 10.07 7.06 -12.02
CA PHE A 461 9.88 5.63 -11.78
C PHE A 461 11.08 4.78 -12.16
N ASP A 462 11.93 5.28 -13.06
CA ASP A 462 13.10 4.54 -13.54
C ASP A 462 14.18 4.57 -12.46
N ASN A 463 14.93 3.49 -12.33
CA ASN A 463 16.12 3.48 -11.51
C ASN A 463 17.27 4.09 -12.32
N VAL A 464 18.08 4.96 -11.69
CA VAL A 464 19.42 5.20 -12.24
C VAL A 464 20.17 3.89 -12.11
N ALA A 465 20.61 3.35 -13.25
CA ALA A 465 21.36 2.10 -13.31
C ALA A 465 22.77 2.34 -13.84
N MET A 466 23.77 1.95 -13.06
CA MET A 466 25.16 1.86 -13.50
C MET A 466 25.66 0.44 -13.27
N SER A 467 26.18 -0.20 -14.31
CA SER A 467 26.81 -1.52 -14.21
C SER A 467 28.33 -1.36 -14.29
N ILE A 468 29.06 -1.96 -13.36
CA ILE A 468 30.54 -1.87 -13.28
C ILE A 468 31.11 -3.26 -13.45
N PHE A 469 31.81 -3.48 -14.56
CA PHE A 469 32.41 -4.76 -14.89
C PHE A 469 33.94 -4.69 -14.79
N VAL A 470 34.52 -5.77 -14.30
CA VAL A 470 35.96 -6.05 -14.43
C VAL A 470 36.17 -7.13 -15.48
N LYS A 471 37.19 -6.95 -16.32
CA LYS A 471 37.54 -7.89 -17.38
C LYS A 471 38.54 -8.93 -16.86
N CYS A 472 38.27 -10.21 -17.08
CA CYS A 472 39.16 -11.34 -16.75
C CYS A 472 39.28 -12.24 -17.99
N GLY A 473 40.43 -12.24 -18.67
CA GLY A 473 40.57 -12.90 -19.96
C GLY A 473 39.61 -12.31 -21.00
N ASP A 474 38.74 -13.12 -21.61
CA ASP A 474 37.68 -12.65 -22.53
C ASP A 474 36.32 -12.42 -21.84
N PHE A 475 36.24 -12.69 -20.54
CA PHE A 475 35.00 -12.62 -19.77
C PHE A 475 34.88 -11.32 -18.96
N HIS A 476 33.65 -10.98 -18.61
CA HIS A 476 33.31 -9.76 -17.88
C HIS A 476 32.53 -10.08 -16.61
N PHE A 477 33.07 -9.71 -15.45
CA PHE A 477 32.47 -9.99 -14.14
C PHE A 477 31.81 -8.72 -13.61
N LEU A 478 30.50 -8.78 -13.34
CA LEU A 478 29.77 -7.67 -12.72
C LEU A 478 30.27 -7.49 -11.30
N LYS A 479 31.06 -6.45 -11.05
CA LYS A 479 31.79 -6.22 -9.79
C LYS A 479 31.00 -5.35 -8.81
N ASP A 480 30.29 -4.36 -9.31
CA ASP A 480 29.52 -3.40 -8.50
C ASP A 480 28.45 -2.71 -9.36
N VAL A 481 27.50 -2.04 -8.71
CA VAL A 481 26.43 -1.28 -9.38
C VAL A 481 26.13 0.04 -8.68
N ILE A 482 25.46 0.94 -9.40
CA ILE A 482 24.58 1.94 -8.80
C ILE A 482 23.16 1.58 -9.23
N TYR A 483 22.24 1.41 -8.28
CA TYR A 483 20.83 1.12 -8.61
C TYR A 483 19.87 1.82 -7.65
N ARG A 484 19.36 3.00 -8.04
CA ARG A 484 18.55 3.85 -7.17
C ARG A 484 17.40 4.56 -7.89
N ASN A 485 16.21 4.52 -7.29
CA ASN A 485 15.06 5.32 -7.71
C ASN A 485 15.15 6.75 -7.12
N VAL A 486 16.10 7.54 -7.59
CA VAL A 486 16.29 8.95 -7.21
C VAL A 486 16.59 9.79 -8.45
N PRO A 487 16.34 11.13 -8.41
CA PRO A 487 16.74 12.01 -9.49
C PRO A 487 18.24 11.91 -9.79
N MET A 488 18.61 12.00 -11.07
CA MET A 488 20.00 11.87 -11.55
C MET A 488 20.98 12.82 -10.83
N GLU A 489 20.53 14.03 -10.50
CA GLU A 489 21.32 15.02 -9.75
C GLU A 489 21.84 14.50 -8.40
N LYS A 490 21.09 13.59 -7.75
CA LYS A 490 21.46 13.04 -6.43
C LYS A 490 22.52 11.94 -6.51
N VAL A 491 22.87 11.47 -7.70
CA VAL A 491 23.83 10.36 -7.90
C VAL A 491 25.11 10.79 -8.61
N HIS A 492 25.23 12.04 -9.08
CA HIS A 492 26.43 12.51 -9.79
C HIS A 492 27.73 12.31 -8.99
N ASN A 493 27.75 12.73 -7.72
CA ASN A 493 28.93 12.54 -6.86
C ASN A 493 29.20 11.06 -6.58
N LEU A 494 28.15 10.26 -6.41
CA LEU A 494 28.28 8.82 -6.22
C LEU A 494 28.91 8.13 -7.44
N ILE A 495 28.59 8.58 -8.66
CA ILE A 495 29.22 8.07 -9.88
C ILE A 495 30.73 8.36 -9.86
N VAL A 496 31.13 9.58 -9.50
CA VAL A 496 32.55 9.96 -9.38
C VAL A 496 33.27 9.12 -8.32
N ASP A 497 32.64 8.93 -7.15
CA ASP A 497 33.18 8.06 -6.09
C ASP A 497 33.40 6.62 -6.57
N LYS A 498 32.44 6.05 -7.33
CA LYS A 498 32.58 4.71 -7.93
C LYS A 498 33.68 4.65 -8.99
N ILE A 499 33.85 5.69 -9.80
CA ILE A 499 34.95 5.80 -10.78
C ILE A 499 36.31 5.77 -10.10
N LYS A 500 36.44 6.46 -8.96
CA LYS A 500 37.64 6.46 -8.12
C LYS A 500 37.85 5.10 -7.47
N GLN A 501 36.82 4.57 -6.81
CA GLN A 501 36.87 3.31 -6.06
C GLN A 501 37.27 2.11 -6.93
N HIS A 502 36.74 2.02 -8.16
CA HIS A 502 36.95 0.87 -9.05
C HIS A 502 37.95 1.11 -10.17
N HIS A 503 38.65 2.26 -10.16
CA HIS A 503 39.54 2.69 -11.22
C HIS A 503 38.89 2.51 -12.61
N ILE A 504 37.73 3.15 -12.80
CA ILE A 504 36.95 3.00 -14.03
C ILE A 504 37.64 3.79 -15.15
N THR A 505 38.18 3.10 -16.15
CA THR A 505 38.87 3.75 -17.28
C THR A 505 37.96 4.07 -18.46
N LYS A 506 36.79 3.41 -18.54
CA LYS A 506 35.80 3.65 -19.60
C LYS A 506 34.40 3.71 -19.02
N LEU A 507 33.72 4.82 -19.27
CA LEU A 507 32.35 5.05 -18.86
C LEU A 507 31.48 5.27 -20.09
N LEU A 508 30.55 4.38 -20.33
CA LEU A 508 29.54 4.49 -21.38
C LEU A 508 28.30 5.19 -20.84
N ILE A 509 27.83 6.21 -21.54
CA ILE A 509 26.60 6.95 -21.20
C ILE A 509 25.66 6.88 -22.39
N GLU A 510 24.42 6.43 -22.17
CA GLU A 510 23.36 6.57 -23.17
C GLU A 510 22.97 8.05 -23.28
N ARG A 511 23.18 8.64 -24.46
CA ARG A 511 22.86 10.05 -24.70
C ARG A 511 21.39 10.20 -25.03
N ASN A 512 20.66 10.88 -24.15
CA ASN A 512 19.34 11.43 -24.45
C ASN A 512 19.50 12.83 -25.07
N THR A 513 18.41 13.48 -25.48
CA THR A 513 18.42 14.76 -26.23
C THR A 513 19.18 15.93 -25.57
N ASP A 514 19.67 15.78 -24.34
CA ASP A 514 20.47 16.76 -23.61
C ASP A 514 21.92 16.27 -23.39
N THR A 515 22.89 17.07 -23.82
CA THR A 515 24.36 16.85 -23.68
C THR A 515 24.92 17.15 -22.29
N SER A 516 24.08 17.57 -21.34
CA SER A 516 24.50 18.10 -20.04
C SER A 516 25.28 17.10 -19.17
N LEU A 517 24.97 15.80 -19.23
CA LEU A 517 25.52 14.81 -18.30
C LEU A 517 27.03 14.56 -18.49
N LYS A 518 27.50 14.40 -19.73
CA LYS A 518 28.94 14.20 -20.01
C LYS A 518 29.77 15.38 -19.53
N VAL A 519 29.36 16.59 -19.90
CA VAL A 519 30.06 17.83 -19.54
C VAL A 519 30.12 17.98 -18.02
N LEU A 520 29.00 17.72 -17.34
CA LEU A 520 28.93 17.79 -15.89
C LEU A 520 29.86 16.77 -15.22
N LEU A 521 29.84 15.51 -15.65
CA LEU A 521 30.71 14.48 -15.09
C LEU A 521 32.19 14.75 -15.39
N SER A 522 32.53 15.22 -16.59
CA SER A 522 33.91 15.64 -16.92
C SER A 522 34.41 16.74 -15.98
N ASN A 523 33.59 17.77 -15.73
CA ASN A 523 33.97 18.85 -14.81
C ASN A 523 34.16 18.35 -13.37
N LEU A 524 33.32 17.41 -12.90
CA LEU A 524 33.47 16.82 -11.57
C LEU A 524 34.72 15.94 -11.46
N LEU A 525 35.05 15.18 -12.52
CA LEU A 525 36.25 14.37 -12.57
C LEU A 525 37.53 15.23 -12.57
N ASP A 526 37.54 16.31 -13.35
CA ASP A 526 38.66 17.26 -13.38
C ASP A 526 38.86 17.93 -12.02
N ALA A 527 37.78 18.28 -11.31
CA ALA A 527 37.84 18.83 -9.95
C ALA A 527 38.47 17.84 -8.94
N GLU A 528 38.32 16.53 -9.16
CA GLU A 528 38.94 15.46 -8.37
C GLU A 528 40.31 15.00 -8.92
N ASN A 529 40.86 15.66 -9.95
CA ASN A 529 42.09 15.30 -10.67
C ASN A 529 42.07 13.89 -11.30
N ILE A 530 40.90 13.45 -11.78
CA ILE A 530 40.72 12.15 -12.44
C ILE A 530 40.71 12.34 -13.96
N HIS A 531 41.84 12.00 -14.61
CA HIS A 531 41.99 12.12 -16.07
C HIS A 531 42.09 10.76 -16.80
N TYR A 532 42.03 9.64 -16.07
CA TYR A 532 42.15 8.30 -16.64
C TYR A 532 40.82 7.71 -17.15
N CYS A 533 39.69 8.37 -16.86
CA CYS A 533 38.36 7.88 -17.23
C CYS A 533 37.89 8.49 -18.56
N GLU A 534 37.78 7.67 -19.59
CA GLU A 534 37.21 8.06 -20.89
C GLU A 534 35.68 7.96 -20.85
N ILE A 535 34.99 9.09 -21.02
CA ILE A 535 33.52 9.14 -21.14
C ILE A 535 33.08 9.03 -22.61
N ILE A 536 32.43 7.90 -22.93
CA ILE A 536 31.92 7.53 -24.25
C ILE A 536 30.41 7.77 -24.27
N GLU A 537 29.91 8.52 -25.26
CA GLU A 537 28.48 8.70 -25.47
C GLU A 537 28.00 7.85 -26.64
N ILE A 538 26.88 7.16 -26.46
CA ILE A 538 26.22 6.41 -27.53
C ILE A 538 24.80 6.89 -27.76
N PHE A 539 24.43 6.97 -29.04
CA PHE A 539 23.05 7.14 -29.47
C PHE A 539 22.50 5.77 -29.87
N SER A 540 21.49 5.30 -29.15
CA SER A 540 20.79 4.09 -29.55
C SER A 540 19.56 4.45 -30.38
N TYR A 541 19.59 4.08 -31.66
CA TYR A 541 18.44 4.20 -32.58
C TYR A 541 17.57 2.94 -32.58
N ILE A 542 18.02 1.89 -31.90
CA ILE A 542 17.34 0.60 -31.79
C ILE A 542 16.43 0.66 -30.55
N LYS A 543 15.22 0.09 -30.66
CA LYS A 543 14.32 -0.02 -29.51
C LYS A 543 14.98 -0.82 -28.39
N LYS A 544 14.70 -0.45 -27.14
CA LYS A 544 15.29 -1.04 -25.93
C LYS A 544 15.19 -2.57 -25.93
N GLU A 545 14.00 -3.11 -26.20
CA GLU A 545 13.74 -4.54 -26.21
C GLU A 545 14.55 -5.28 -27.30
N GLU A 546 14.70 -4.66 -28.47
CA GLU A 546 15.48 -5.21 -29.59
C GLU A 546 16.98 -5.17 -29.29
N ARG A 547 17.48 -4.14 -28.60
CA ARG A 547 18.86 -4.06 -28.12
C ARG A 547 19.17 -5.16 -27.11
N ILE A 548 18.28 -5.38 -26.14
CA ILE A 548 18.40 -6.46 -25.16
C ILE A 548 18.42 -7.82 -25.87
N TYR A 549 17.50 -8.05 -26.83
CA TYR A 549 17.49 -9.27 -27.65
C TYR A 549 18.78 -9.48 -28.42
N ASN A 550 19.28 -8.42 -29.07
CA ASN A 550 20.51 -8.48 -29.84
C ASN A 550 21.75 -8.74 -28.98
N THR A 551 21.72 -8.46 -27.68
CA THR A 551 22.87 -8.65 -26.77
C THR A 551 22.74 -9.86 -25.86
N GLU A 552 21.55 -10.47 -25.79
CA GLU A 552 21.21 -11.58 -24.89
C GLU A 552 22.25 -12.71 -24.85
N ASN A 553 22.66 -13.23 -26.02
CA ASN A 553 23.65 -14.32 -26.06
C ASN A 553 24.98 -13.92 -25.39
N SER A 554 25.48 -12.71 -25.64
CA SER A 554 26.73 -12.25 -25.04
C SER A 554 26.58 -11.97 -23.54
N ILE A 555 25.41 -11.49 -23.11
CA ILE A 555 25.10 -11.35 -21.68
C ILE A 555 25.17 -12.73 -20.98
N LYS A 556 24.64 -13.78 -21.60
CA LYS A 556 24.62 -15.14 -21.03
C LYS A 556 25.97 -15.83 -21.04
N TYR A 557 26.76 -15.65 -22.10
CA TYR A 557 27.99 -16.43 -22.31
C TYR A 557 29.27 -15.69 -21.95
N ASP A 558 29.30 -14.36 -22.07
CA ASP A 558 30.51 -13.55 -21.90
C ASP A 558 30.53 -12.82 -20.54
N CYS A 559 29.38 -12.68 -19.88
CA CYS A 559 29.26 -12.02 -18.57
C CYS A 559 29.05 -13.01 -17.43
N PHE A 560 29.60 -12.68 -16.26
CA PHE A 560 29.44 -13.41 -15.00
C PHE A 560 28.85 -12.49 -13.93
N PHE A 561 27.87 -13.02 -13.20
CA PHE A 561 27.09 -12.29 -12.19
C PHE A 561 27.33 -12.85 -10.78
N PRO A 562 27.24 -12.04 -9.72
CA PRO A 562 27.48 -12.53 -8.37
C PRO A 562 26.42 -13.55 -7.95
N CYS A 563 26.86 -14.63 -7.27
CA CYS A 563 25.94 -15.56 -6.61
C CYS A 563 25.06 -14.83 -5.58
N GLU A 564 23.83 -15.33 -5.36
CA GLU A 564 22.82 -14.69 -4.49
C GLU A 564 23.30 -14.41 -3.06
N ASN A 565 24.27 -15.17 -2.55
CA ASN A 565 24.81 -15.05 -1.20
C ASN A 565 25.93 -13.98 -1.06
N LEU A 566 26.37 -13.35 -2.14
CA LEU A 566 27.44 -12.35 -2.11
C LEU A 566 26.97 -10.92 -1.77
N TYR A 567 25.65 -10.70 -1.71
CA TYR A 567 25.08 -9.39 -1.43
C TYR A 567 23.79 -9.51 -0.61
N PRO A 568 23.49 -8.52 0.25
CA PRO A 568 22.16 -8.40 0.85
C PRO A 568 21.11 -8.15 -0.24
N ARG A 569 19.95 -8.82 -0.20
CA ARG A 569 18.87 -8.63 -1.19
C ARG A 569 18.31 -7.19 -1.21
N SER A 570 18.35 -6.49 -0.08
CA SER A 570 17.96 -5.08 0.04
C SER A 570 19.00 -4.09 -0.49
N SER A 571 20.22 -4.55 -0.79
CA SER A 571 21.29 -3.72 -1.36
C SER A 571 20.99 -3.34 -2.82
N GLU A 572 21.73 -2.37 -3.35
CA GLU A 572 21.62 -1.97 -4.76
C GLU A 572 21.90 -3.13 -5.71
N MET A 573 22.91 -3.96 -5.41
CA MET A 573 23.18 -5.19 -6.16
C MET A 573 22.01 -6.17 -6.13
N GLY A 574 21.40 -6.36 -4.95
CA GLY A 574 20.25 -7.24 -4.80
C GLY A 574 19.04 -6.81 -5.62
N LYS A 575 18.72 -5.51 -5.60
CA LYS A 575 17.63 -4.92 -6.40
C LYS A 575 17.94 -4.99 -7.91
N PHE A 576 19.18 -4.68 -8.29
CA PHE A 576 19.63 -4.76 -9.69
C PHE A 576 19.48 -6.17 -10.25
N MET A 577 19.96 -7.18 -9.52
CA MET A 577 19.87 -8.58 -9.93
C MET A 577 18.42 -9.07 -9.97
N LEU A 578 17.58 -8.68 -9.00
CA LEU A 578 16.16 -9.05 -8.98
C LEU A 578 15.41 -8.55 -10.22
N ASP A 579 15.60 -7.28 -10.59
CA ASP A 579 14.95 -6.71 -11.77
C ASP A 579 15.49 -7.33 -13.07
N MET A 580 16.78 -7.68 -13.09
CA MET A 580 17.39 -8.35 -14.25
C MET A 580 16.83 -9.76 -14.47
N ILE A 581 16.78 -10.60 -13.43
CA ILE A 581 16.28 -11.99 -13.55
C ILE A 581 14.76 -12.04 -13.79
N SER A 582 14.06 -10.94 -13.49
CA SER A 582 12.62 -10.79 -13.69
C SER A 582 12.25 -10.14 -15.03
N TYR A 583 13.22 -9.90 -15.91
CA TYR A 583 12.94 -9.34 -17.23
C TYR A 583 12.29 -10.37 -18.16
N ARG A 584 11.28 -9.93 -18.91
CA ARG A 584 10.63 -10.72 -19.97
C ARG A 584 10.41 -9.89 -21.24
N TYR A 585 10.34 -10.59 -22.38
CA TYR A 585 10.01 -9.96 -23.67
C TYR A 585 8.49 -9.81 -23.85
N ASP A 586 7.70 -10.68 -23.24
CA ASP A 586 6.26 -10.72 -23.40
C ASP A 586 5.55 -9.88 -22.33
N GLY A 587 4.99 -8.75 -22.76
CA GLY A 587 4.27 -7.83 -21.89
C GLY A 587 5.19 -6.79 -21.23
N LYS A 588 4.66 -6.09 -20.23
CA LYS A 588 5.33 -4.92 -19.66
C LYS A 588 6.13 -5.23 -18.39
N ASN A 589 7.42 -4.88 -18.39
CA ASN A 589 8.28 -4.91 -17.20
C ASN A 589 8.01 -3.66 -16.33
N GLU A 590 8.01 -3.81 -15.00
CA GLU A 590 7.88 -2.69 -14.06
C GLU A 590 9.18 -1.88 -14.00
N HIS A 591 10.31 -2.59 -13.99
CA HIS A 591 11.66 -2.06 -14.11
C HIS A 591 12.45 -2.90 -15.10
N ASP A 592 13.14 -2.25 -16.04
CA ASP A 592 14.02 -2.88 -17.03
C ASP A 592 15.38 -2.18 -17.13
N ASP A 593 15.65 -1.20 -16.25
CA ASP A 593 16.86 -0.38 -16.24
C ASP A 593 18.13 -1.21 -16.01
N SER A 594 18.04 -2.29 -15.21
CA SER A 594 19.19 -3.14 -14.88
C SER A 594 19.72 -3.88 -16.10
N ILE A 595 18.85 -4.66 -16.77
CA ILE A 595 19.23 -5.42 -17.96
C ILE A 595 19.57 -4.48 -19.13
N ASP A 596 18.93 -3.32 -19.21
CA ASP A 596 19.24 -2.36 -20.26
C ASP A 596 20.65 -1.78 -20.13
N CYS A 597 21.01 -1.41 -18.89
CA CYS A 597 22.35 -0.96 -18.56
C CYS A 597 23.41 -2.00 -18.95
N VAL A 598 23.16 -3.29 -18.67
CA VAL A 598 24.04 -4.40 -19.11
C VAL A 598 24.03 -4.53 -20.64
N SER A 599 22.88 -4.38 -21.29
CA SER A 599 22.77 -4.46 -22.76
C SER A 599 23.61 -3.38 -23.46
N LEU A 600 23.61 -2.15 -22.93
CA LEU A 600 24.43 -1.04 -23.42
C LEU A 600 25.92 -1.38 -23.29
N TYR A 601 26.33 -1.89 -22.11
CA TYR A 601 27.70 -2.32 -21.86
C TYR A 601 28.16 -3.38 -22.87
N VAL A 602 27.38 -4.44 -23.03
CA VAL A 602 27.70 -5.58 -23.91
C VAL A 602 27.72 -5.17 -25.37
N GLY A 603 26.77 -4.34 -25.80
CA GLY A 603 26.71 -3.82 -27.16
C GLY A 603 28.00 -3.09 -27.57
N GLU A 604 28.48 -2.19 -26.71
CA GLU A 604 29.65 -1.35 -27.03
C GLU A 604 30.98 -2.06 -26.77
N PHE A 605 31.15 -2.70 -25.61
CA PHE A 605 32.47 -3.19 -25.21
C PHE A 605 32.77 -4.61 -25.66
N ILE A 606 31.75 -5.44 -25.89
CA ILE A 606 31.91 -6.84 -26.30
C ILE A 606 31.63 -6.97 -27.80
N LYS A 607 30.41 -6.66 -28.26
CA LYS A 607 30.01 -6.91 -29.65
C LYS A 607 30.67 -5.99 -30.68
N ASN A 608 30.81 -4.70 -30.41
CA ASN A 608 31.47 -3.78 -31.35
C ASN A 608 32.97 -4.08 -31.52
N LYS A 609 33.61 -4.76 -30.56
CA LYS A 609 34.98 -5.28 -30.74
C LYS A 609 35.06 -6.39 -31.78
N GLU A 610 34.13 -7.36 -31.75
CA GLU A 610 34.11 -8.46 -32.73
C GLU A 610 33.97 -7.95 -34.17
N LYS A 611 33.16 -6.91 -34.40
CA LYS A 611 33.04 -6.26 -35.71
C LYS A 611 34.34 -5.58 -36.15
N LYS A 612 35.05 -4.89 -35.24
CA LYS A 612 36.34 -4.26 -35.53
C LYS A 612 37.46 -5.27 -35.80
N VAL A 613 37.43 -6.44 -35.17
CA VAL A 613 38.39 -7.54 -35.41
C VAL A 613 38.12 -8.22 -36.77
N LYS A 614 36.85 -8.50 -37.11
CA LYS A 614 36.50 -9.05 -38.43
C LYS A 614 36.83 -8.12 -39.60
N ALA A 615 36.67 -6.81 -39.42
CA ALA A 615 37.06 -5.82 -40.45
C ALA A 615 38.58 -5.74 -40.68
N LYS A 616 39.41 -6.14 -39.72
CA LYS A 616 40.87 -6.20 -39.85
C LYS A 616 41.39 -7.49 -40.51
N LEU A 617 40.56 -8.53 -40.61
CA LEU A 617 40.94 -9.85 -41.16
C LEU A 617 40.64 -10.01 -42.66
N LEU A 618 40.10 -8.99 -43.32
CA LEU A 618 40.00 -8.90 -44.77
C LEU A 618 41.09 -7.98 -45.29
N TYR A 619 42.29 -8.52 -45.49
CA TYR A 619 43.33 -8.14 -46.48
C TYR A 619 44.63 -8.86 -46.10
N ILE A 620 44.75 -10.12 -46.53
CA ILE A 620 45.99 -10.70 -47.04
C ILE A 620 45.62 -11.48 -48.30
#